data_AF-A0A554IQ24-F1
#
_entry.id   AF-A0A554IQ24-F1
#
_cell.length_a   1.000
_cell.length_b   1.000
_cell.length_c   1.000
_cell.angle_alpha   90.00
_cell.angle_beta   90.00
_cell.angle_gamma   90.00
#
_symmetry.space_group_name_H-M   'P 1'
#
loop_
_entity.id
_entity.type
_entity.pdbx_description
1 polymer ?
#
loop_
_entity_poly.entity_id
_entity_poly.type
_entity_poly.pdbx_seq_one_letter_code
_entity_poly.pdbx_strand_id
1 'polypeptide(L)'
;MSIEQIRKYIGADGLFYNTIEDIRTAVQYGNRNIKKFSEGCFTGKYPTPEVNAKLLKALGQGRNESREAWDAEQMSEDNSGDQKMMALV
;
A
#
# COMPACT_ATOMS: atom_id res chain seq x y z
N MET A 1 7.77 8.80 -12.46
CA MET A 1 7.57 8.08 -13.73
C MET A 1 6.45 8.76 -14.51
N SER A 2 6.57 8.88 -15.83
CA SER A 2 5.48 9.29 -16.71
C SER A 2 4.51 8.12 -16.95
N ILE A 3 3.31 8.42 -17.47
CA ILE A 3 2.33 7.39 -17.86
C ILE A 3 2.97 6.38 -18.83
N GLU A 4 3.74 6.85 -19.81
CA GLU A 4 4.42 5.99 -20.77
C GLU A 4 5.49 5.09 -20.13
N GLN A 5 6.22 5.61 -19.13
CA GLN A 5 7.18 4.79 -18.37
C GLN A 5 6.47 3.69 -17.58
N ILE A 6 5.32 3.99 -16.96
CA ILE A 6 4.53 3.01 -16.22
C ILE A 6 3.95 1.96 -17.19
N ARG A 7 3.35 2.39 -18.29
CA ARG A 7 2.78 1.51 -19.33
C ARG A 7 3.80 0.48 -19.81
N LYS A 8 5.00 0.95 -20.15
CA LYS A 8 6.12 0.08 -20.57
C LYS A 8 6.56 -0.85 -19.44
N TYR A 9 6.70 -0.33 -18.22
CA TYR A 9 7.14 -1.11 -17.07
C TYR A 9 6.20 -2.29 -16.76
N ILE A 10 4.89 -2.08 -16.87
CA ILE A 10 3.89 -3.14 -16.62
C ILE A 10 3.56 -4.00 -17.86
N GLY A 11 4.13 -3.70 -19.02
CA GLY A 11 3.91 -4.45 -20.26
C GLY A 11 2.52 -4.28 -20.89
N ALA A 12 1.85 -3.15 -20.66
CA ALA A 12 0.51 -2.90 -21.20
C ALA A 12 0.54 -2.28 -22.60
N ASP A 13 -0.40 -2.65 -23.47
CA ASP A 13 -0.57 -2.03 -24.79
C ASP A 13 -1.04 -0.56 -24.69
N GLY A 14 -1.86 -0.26 -23.68
CA GLY A 14 -2.37 1.08 -23.39
C GLY A 14 -2.48 1.32 -21.89
N LEU A 15 -2.33 2.58 -21.48
CA LEU A 15 -2.53 3.01 -20.10
C LEU A 15 -3.13 4.41 -20.08
N PHE A 16 -4.17 4.57 -19.28
CA PHE A 16 -4.82 5.85 -19.00
C PHE A 16 -5.21 5.91 -17.53
N TYR A 17 -5.15 7.10 -16.96
CA TYR A 17 -5.65 7.38 -15.62
C TYR A 17 -6.82 8.35 -15.74
N ASN A 18 -7.82 8.19 -14.87
CA ASN A 18 -8.84 9.21 -14.69
C ASN A 18 -8.20 10.50 -14.17
N THR A 19 -8.78 11.64 -14.52
CA THR A 19 -8.42 12.89 -13.88
C THR A 19 -9.01 12.95 -12.47
N ILE A 20 -8.44 13.80 -11.62
CA ILE A 20 -8.98 14.03 -10.27
C ILE A 20 -10.40 14.61 -10.33
N GLU A 21 -10.68 15.47 -11.32
CA GLU A 21 -12.02 16.04 -11.50
C GLU A 21 -13.06 14.98 -11.92
N ASP A 22 -12.68 14.02 -12.75
CA ASP A 22 -13.57 12.92 -13.14
C ASP A 22 -13.93 12.07 -11.92
N ILE A 23 -12.93 11.76 -11.07
CA ILE A 23 -13.15 11.01 -9.83
C ILE A 23 -14.08 11.78 -8.89
N ARG A 24 -13.84 13.09 -8.68
CA ARG A 24 -14.70 13.93 -7.84
C ARG A 24 -16.14 13.95 -8.34
N THR A 25 -16.33 14.12 -9.65
CA THR A 25 -17.66 14.16 -10.29
C THR A 25 -18.37 12.83 -10.14
N ALA A 26 -17.68 11.71 -10.40
CA ALA A 26 -18.23 10.37 -10.28
C ALA A 26 -18.70 10.07 -8.85
N VAL A 27 -17.91 10.44 -7.83
CA VAL A 27 -18.28 10.21 -6.43
C VAL A 27 -19.40 11.15 -5.97
N GLN A 28 -19.36 12.44 -6.36
CA GLN A 28 -20.41 13.41 -6.01
C GLN A 28 -21.78 13.08 -6.61
N TYR A 29 -21.85 12.26 -7.65
CA TYR A 29 -23.12 11.77 -8.19
C TYR A 29 -23.99 11.11 -7.10
N GLY A 30 -23.39 10.33 -6.20
CA GLY A 30 -24.10 9.68 -5.11
C GLY A 30 -24.56 10.64 -4.00
N ASN A 31 -23.85 11.75 -3.79
CA ASN A 31 -24.24 12.78 -2.82
C ASN A 31 -23.62 14.15 -3.16
N ARG A 32 -24.45 15.03 -3.73
CA ARG A 32 -24.04 16.38 -4.15
C ARG A 32 -23.68 17.32 -3.00
N ASN A 33 -23.97 16.96 -1.75
CA ASN A 33 -23.65 17.77 -0.58
C ASN A 33 -22.16 17.65 -0.18
N ILE A 34 -21.47 16.59 -0.59
CA ILE A 34 -20.04 16.42 -0.28
C ILE A 34 -19.22 17.33 -1.21
N LYS A 35 -18.49 18.30 -0.63
CA LYS A 35 -17.76 19.33 -1.40
C LYS A 35 -16.25 19.12 -1.49
N LYS A 36 -15.68 18.30 -0.60
CA LYS A 36 -14.24 18.03 -0.54
C LYS A 36 -14.02 16.56 -0.21
N PHE A 37 -12.95 16.00 -0.75
CA PHE A 37 -12.56 14.60 -0.55
C PHE A 37 -11.13 14.53 -0.03
N SER A 38 -10.80 13.45 0.68
CA SER A 38 -9.41 13.13 0.98
C SER A 38 -8.76 12.57 -0.28
N GLU A 39 -7.97 13.41 -0.95
CA GLU A 39 -7.29 13.10 -2.22
C GLU A 39 -5.75 13.19 -2.08
N GLY A 40 -5.25 13.09 -0.84
CA GLY A 40 -3.83 13.26 -0.52
C GLY A 40 -2.92 12.23 -1.19
N CYS A 41 -3.40 11.01 -1.42
CA CYS A 41 -2.64 9.99 -2.15
C CYS A 41 -2.42 10.33 -3.63
N PHE A 42 -3.26 11.19 -4.22
CA PHE A 42 -3.14 11.61 -5.61
C PHE A 42 -2.45 12.97 -5.76
N THR A 43 -2.72 13.90 -4.84
CA THR A 43 -2.29 15.31 -4.93
C THR A 43 -1.13 15.67 -4.00
N GLY A 44 -0.80 14.79 -3.05
CA GLY A 44 0.12 15.09 -1.95
C GLY A 44 -0.44 16.04 -0.88
N LYS A 45 -1.67 16.55 -1.06
CA LYS A 45 -2.31 17.49 -0.13
C LYS A 45 -3.18 16.71 0.86
N TYR A 46 -2.61 16.43 2.03
CA TYR A 46 -3.35 15.80 3.11
C TYR A 46 -4.13 16.83 3.93
N PRO A 47 -5.37 16.54 4.33
CA PRO A 47 -6.16 17.43 5.19
C PRO A 47 -5.55 17.56 6.60
N THR A 48 -4.73 16.59 6.99
CA THR A 48 -4.03 16.50 8.26
C THR A 48 -2.58 16.99 8.13
N PRO A 49 -2.20 18.08 8.84
CA PRO A 49 -0.88 18.72 8.68
C PRO A 49 0.30 17.88 9.18
N GLU A 50 0.05 16.86 10.01
CA GLU A 50 1.06 15.94 10.52
C GLU A 50 1.63 14.99 9.46
N VAL A 51 0.99 14.88 8.30
CA VAL A 51 1.48 14.04 7.20
C VAL A 51 2.69 14.72 6.56
N ASN A 52 3.87 14.29 6.99
CA ASN A 52 5.16 14.82 6.54
C ASN A 52 6.18 13.68 6.32
N ALA A 53 7.33 14.03 5.73
CA ALA A 53 8.37 13.06 5.41
C ALA A 53 8.89 12.30 6.64
N LYS A 54 8.94 12.93 7.82
CA LYS A 54 9.38 12.29 9.07
C LYS A 54 8.40 11.20 9.49
N LEU A 55 7.09 11.50 9.49
CA LEU A 55 6.04 10.52 9.80
C LEU A 55 6.06 9.36 8.81
N LEU A 56 6.12 9.66 7.50
CA LEU A 56 6.13 8.62 6.47
C LEU A 56 7.33 7.67 6.59
N LYS A 57 8.51 8.21 6.96
CA LYS A 57 9.71 7.40 7.22
C LYS A 57 9.52 6.48 8.43
N ALA A 58 9.01 7.01 9.54
CA ALA A 58 8.74 6.22 10.74
C ALA A 58 7.72 5.09 10.47
N LEU A 59 6.65 5.37 9.72
CA LEU A 59 5.70 4.35 9.28
C LEU A 59 6.34 3.30 8.37
N GLY A 60 7.31 3.69 7.54
CA GLY A 60 8.10 2.74 6.74
C GLY A 60 8.94 1.80 7.60
N GLN A 61 9.62 2.33 8.63
CA GLN A 61 10.43 1.54 9.56
C GLN A 61 9.58 0.54 10.33
N GLY A 62 8.44 0.97 10.89
CA GLY A 62 7.53 0.06 11.59
C GLY A 62 6.98 -1.07 10.71
N ARG A 63 6.80 -0.84 9.39
CA ARG A 63 6.44 -1.91 8.45
C ARG A 63 7.56 -2.92 8.25
N ASN A 64 8.81 -2.49 8.23
CA ASN A 64 9.97 -3.39 8.12
C ASN A 64 10.10 -4.24 9.38
N GLU A 65 10.00 -3.62 10.57
CA GLU A 65 10.02 -4.34 11.86
C GLU A 65 8.91 -5.39 11.94
N SER A 66 7.69 -5.03 11.50
CA SER A 66 6.56 -5.96 11.45
C SER A 66 6.80 -7.14 10.50
N ARG A 67 7.49 -6.90 9.37
CA ARG A 67 7.87 -7.95 8.42
C ARG A 67 8.90 -8.89 9.04
N GLU A 68 9.96 -8.34 9.64
CA GLU A 68 11.03 -9.12 10.28
C GLU A 68 10.50 -10.00 11.41
N ALA A 69 9.56 -9.49 12.21
CA ALA A 69 8.89 -10.28 13.25
C ALA A 69 8.11 -11.46 12.65
N TRP A 70 7.32 -11.21 11.60
CA TRP A 70 6.59 -12.25 10.87
C TRP A 70 7.51 -13.32 10.29
N ASP A 71 8.63 -12.92 9.67
CA ASP A 71 9.60 -13.84 9.09
C ASP A 71 10.27 -14.69 10.19
N ALA A 72 10.61 -14.10 11.33
CA ALA A 72 11.18 -14.81 12.48
C ALA A 72 10.19 -15.82 13.11
N GLU A 73 8.90 -15.47 13.20
CA GLU A 73 7.84 -16.36 13.67
C GLU A 73 7.68 -17.57 12.74
N GLN A 74 7.58 -17.36 11.42
CA GLN A 74 7.47 -18.48 10.47
C GLN A 74 8.68 -19.42 10.48
N MET A 75 9.89 -18.87 10.63
CA MET A 75 11.11 -19.70 10.76
C MET A 75 11.10 -20.56 12.04
N SER A 76 10.47 -20.09 13.11
CA SER A 76 10.35 -20.85 14.37
C SER A 76 9.29 -21.96 14.31
N GLU A 77 8.23 -21.75 13.54
CA GLU A 77 7.19 -22.74 13.30
C GLU A 77 7.68 -23.87 12.39
N ASP A 78 8.43 -23.54 11.33
CA ASP A 78 8.96 -24.53 10.38
C ASP A 78 10.02 -25.44 11.04
N ASN A 79 10.84 -24.88 11.95
CA ASN A 79 11.85 -25.64 12.70
C ASN A 79 11.27 -26.56 13.79
N SER A 80 9.97 -26.43 14.11
CA SER A 80 9.26 -27.28 15.06
C SER A 80 8.60 -28.52 14.40
N GLY A 81 8.55 -28.56 13.06
CA GLY A 81 7.93 -29.65 12.28
C GLY A 81 8.77 -30.92 12.14
N ASP A 82 10.09 -30.84 12.29
CA ASP A 82 11.02 -31.96 12.06
C ASP A 82 11.27 -32.86 13.30
N GLN A 83 10.77 -32.50 14.49
CA GLN A 83 11.03 -33.25 15.72
C GLN A 83 10.11 -34.47 15.95
N LYS A 84 9.23 -34.84 15.01
CA LYS A 84 8.28 -35.98 15.19
C LYS A 84 8.65 -37.30 14.49
N MET A 85 9.80 -37.40 13.83
CA MET A 85 10.17 -38.61 13.06
C MET A 85 11.40 -39.35 13.61
N MET A 86 11.54 -39.55 14.93
CA MET A 86 12.52 -40.49 15.51
C MET A 86 12.05 -41.05 16.85
N ALA A 87 11.03 -41.91 16.85
CA ALA A 87 10.77 -42.85 17.95
C ALA A 87 9.76 -43.93 17.53
N LEU A 88 10.20 -44.93 16.75
CA LEU A 88 9.66 -46.29 16.85
C LEU A 88 10.62 -47.30 16.21
N VAL A 89 11.48 -47.88 17.03
CA VAL A 89 11.94 -49.27 16.92
C VAL A 89 12.05 -49.84 18.33
#